data_AF-K2C4L2-F1
#
_entry.id   AF-K2C4L2-F1
#
_cell.length_a   1.000
_cell.length_b   1.000
_cell.length_c   1.000
_cell.angle_alpha   90.00
_cell.angle_beta   90.00
_cell.angle_gamma   90.00
#
_symmetry.space_group_name_H-M   'P 1'
#
loop_
_entity.id
_entity.type
_entity.pdbx_description
1 polymer ?
#
loop_
_entity_poly.entity_id
_entity_poly.type
_entity_poly.pdbx_seq_one_letter_code
_entity_poly.pdbx_strand_id
1 'polypeptide(L)'
;MRSYLPVFLLTRLCAIAMYLLGMALLVFPASELFLVNPVNWHKDFVRKQSQWRNALDQLTALTDESYTSGDDLQKRFNIELTEFIEQQTKDRLIEVTGKEWQGFFADLAAATKNTPADSSWLAAKGYFKTTMPPLDGIRKNFENDKTFFYVKITGENNRSEHLTVSLKQSGELFLNAPAHLAFPLRNAGCWLILAALILYFMQTGSSLRTLQVRLSHEKTSRGPDFIAALFAPAFVLTAGGVTAQIGFQALSQEWFMISGIFWLFAAIISTSWLVTAHYWTSSIDYSEQTVTFNSLLGSTEYDIARISEIIATPYKNPWWVKSALKIGAFFARNRSARKIHEDREYPGFAILCQDGSTGPAVCFNEHTGLTAFFKHIENHGIQISNSLKEKAASADIENSAAPWLVTRIFSRMVILSAVVATSYGIVATFALPDPQIKSSKLPDQSYSTINAENDEPTREELQSRVKRNAKLMEEVNQLSQQIQKLSDQMDKTTDPDERNKILAESDVIMQKLMELRNQQ
;
A
#
# COMPACT_ATOMS: atom_id res chain seq x y z
N MET A 1 -28.86 35.34 -6.22
CA MET A 1 -28.49 34.10 -5.51
C MET A 1 -27.11 33.65 -5.99
N ARG A 2 -26.10 33.55 -5.11
CA ARG A 2 -24.79 33.00 -5.49
C ARG A 2 -24.93 31.48 -5.55
N SER A 3 -24.58 30.89 -6.70
CA SER A 3 -24.53 29.44 -6.87
C SER A 3 -23.43 28.86 -5.97
N TYR A 4 -23.80 28.41 -4.76
CA TYR A 4 -22.91 27.62 -3.88
C TYR A 4 -22.59 26.23 -4.48
N LEU A 5 -23.36 25.84 -5.49
CA LEU A 5 -23.31 24.55 -6.19
C LEU A 5 -21.99 24.27 -6.93
N PRO A 6 -21.47 25.15 -7.83
CA PRO A 6 -20.18 24.93 -8.47
C PRO A 6 -19.02 24.90 -7.48
N VAL A 7 -19.07 25.70 -6.40
CA VAL A 7 -18.01 25.71 -5.38
C VAL A 7 -18.03 24.40 -4.58
N PHE A 8 -19.21 23.93 -4.16
CA PHE A 8 -19.35 22.66 -3.44
C PHE A 8 -18.88 21.46 -4.29
N LEU A 9 -19.33 21.39 -5.55
CA LEU A 9 -18.97 20.30 -6.46
C LEU A 9 -17.47 20.33 -6.80
N LEU A 10 -16.92 21.51 -7.09
CA LEU A 10 -15.48 21.69 -7.33
C LEU A 10 -14.67 21.25 -6.11
N THR A 11 -15.06 21.66 -4.91
CA THR A 11 -14.30 21.33 -3.69
C THR A 11 -14.38 19.83 -3.37
N ARG A 12 -15.50 19.15 -3.65
CA ARG A 12 -15.60 17.67 -3.59
C ARG A 12 -14.68 17.00 -4.61
N LEU A 13 -14.70 17.45 -5.87
CA LEU A 13 -13.83 16.92 -6.91
C LEU A 13 -12.34 17.10 -6.55
N CYS A 14 -11.98 18.28 -6.02
CA CYS A 14 -10.64 18.53 -5.52
C CYS A 14 -10.27 17.59 -4.37
N ALA A 15 -11.17 17.36 -3.41
CA ALA A 15 -10.92 16.41 -2.32
C ALA A 15 -10.72 14.98 -2.84
N ILE A 16 -11.54 14.52 -3.80
CA ILE A 16 -11.35 13.20 -4.45
C ILE A 16 -9.99 13.13 -5.14
N ALA A 17 -9.68 14.12 -5.98
CA ALA A 17 -8.45 14.14 -6.75
C ALA A 17 -7.22 14.14 -5.84
N MET A 18 -7.23 14.97 -4.78
CA MET A 18 -6.16 15.00 -3.78
C MET A 18 -6.04 13.69 -3.01
N TYR A 19 -7.15 13.05 -2.68
CA TYR A 19 -7.15 11.75 -2.02
C TYR A 19 -6.54 10.67 -2.90
N LEU A 20 -7.01 10.53 -4.15
CA LEU A 20 -6.50 9.54 -5.10
C LEU A 20 -5.04 9.79 -5.49
N LEU A 21 -4.67 11.05 -5.73
CA LEU A 21 -3.29 11.44 -6.00
C LEU A 21 -2.39 11.15 -4.79
N GLY A 22 -2.87 11.47 -3.59
CA GLY A 22 -2.16 11.17 -2.36
C GLY A 22 -1.90 9.67 -2.19
N MET A 23 -2.91 8.82 -2.47
CA MET A 23 -2.76 7.36 -2.45
C MET A 23 -1.79 6.86 -3.53
N ALA A 24 -1.79 7.44 -4.73
CA ALA A 24 -0.82 7.10 -5.77
C ALA A 24 0.63 7.45 -5.35
N LEU A 25 0.82 8.60 -4.71
CA LEU A 25 2.14 9.03 -4.21
C LEU A 25 2.67 8.16 -3.06
N LEU A 26 1.79 7.46 -2.32
CA LEU A 26 2.22 6.51 -1.29
C LEU A 26 2.96 5.29 -1.86
N VAL A 27 2.63 4.90 -3.09
CA VAL A 27 3.17 3.71 -3.76
C VAL A 27 4.08 4.05 -4.92
N PHE A 28 4.33 5.33 -5.19
CA PHE A 28 5.20 5.76 -6.26
C PHE A 28 6.67 5.47 -5.88
N PRO A 29 7.32 4.50 -6.54
CA PRO A 29 8.65 4.07 -6.15
C PRO A 29 9.70 5.08 -6.60
N ALA A 30 10.85 5.08 -5.94
CA ALA A 30 12.06 5.65 -6.51
C ALA A 30 12.39 4.92 -7.84
N SER A 31 12.87 5.66 -8.84
CA SER A 31 13.24 5.10 -10.13
C SER A 31 14.39 4.09 -10.00
N GLU A 32 15.37 4.45 -9.17
CA GLU A 32 16.60 3.69 -8.97
C GLU A 32 17.24 4.08 -7.64
N LEU A 33 17.88 3.12 -6.99
CA LEU A 33 18.76 3.33 -5.84
C LEU A 33 20.05 2.52 -6.03
N PHE A 34 21.14 2.97 -5.44
CA PHE A 34 22.33 2.15 -5.27
C PHE A 34 22.17 1.27 -4.05
N LEU A 35 22.51 0.00 -4.18
CA LEU A 35 22.79 -0.89 -3.04
C LEU A 35 24.30 -1.08 -2.95
N VAL A 36 24.85 -0.64 -1.82
CA VAL A 36 26.29 -0.66 -1.53
C VAL A 36 26.57 -1.59 -0.36
N ASN A 37 27.42 -2.60 -0.57
CA ASN A 37 27.83 -3.53 0.49
C ASN A 37 29.35 -3.61 0.60
N PRO A 38 29.91 -3.66 1.83
CA PRO A 38 31.33 -3.92 2.02
C PRO A 38 31.71 -5.32 1.56
N VAL A 39 32.87 -5.45 0.94
CA VAL A 39 33.39 -6.74 0.48
C VAL A 39 34.43 -7.26 1.47
N ASN A 40 34.24 -8.49 1.95
CA ASN A 40 35.25 -9.20 2.75
C ASN A 40 35.87 -10.31 1.91
N TRP A 41 36.89 -9.94 1.13
CA TRP A 41 37.59 -10.85 0.23
C TRP A 41 38.20 -12.05 0.93
N HIS A 42 38.70 -11.87 2.16
CA HIS A 42 39.29 -12.97 2.92
C HIS A 42 38.23 -14.04 3.26
N LYS A 43 37.07 -13.61 3.77
CA LYS A 43 35.95 -14.51 4.07
C LYS A 43 35.44 -15.22 2.81
N ASP A 44 35.29 -14.48 1.72
CA ASP A 44 34.85 -15.05 0.44
C ASP A 44 35.86 -16.04 -0.14
N PHE A 45 37.15 -15.73 -0.04
CA PHE A 45 38.24 -16.61 -0.44
C PHE A 45 38.29 -17.89 0.39
N VAL A 46 38.25 -17.80 1.73
CA VAL A 46 38.23 -18.98 2.62
C VAL A 46 37.01 -19.87 2.32
N ARG A 47 35.83 -19.27 2.14
CA ARG A 47 34.61 -19.99 1.76
C ARG A 47 34.78 -20.69 0.42
N LYS A 48 35.30 -20.02 -0.60
CA LYS A 48 35.54 -20.60 -1.92
C LYS A 48 36.59 -21.70 -1.88
N GLN A 49 37.69 -21.50 -1.14
CA GLN A 49 38.73 -22.49 -0.94
C GLN A 49 38.19 -23.75 -0.26
N SER A 50 37.30 -23.61 0.73
CA SER A 50 36.61 -24.76 1.34
C SER A 50 35.67 -25.47 0.35
N GLN A 51 34.88 -24.74 -0.45
CA GLN A 51 34.04 -25.34 -1.50
C GLN A 51 34.88 -26.11 -2.52
N TRP A 52 36.00 -25.53 -2.92
CA TRP A 52 36.94 -26.12 -3.85
C TRP A 52 37.61 -27.38 -3.31
N ARG A 53 38.08 -27.37 -2.05
CA ARG A 53 38.61 -28.56 -1.39
C ARG A 53 37.57 -29.67 -1.30
N ASN A 54 36.35 -29.36 -0.88
CA ASN A 54 35.28 -30.35 -0.81
C ASN A 54 34.93 -30.94 -2.19
N ALA A 55 34.92 -30.11 -3.24
CA ALA A 55 34.70 -30.58 -4.61
C ALA A 55 35.86 -31.45 -5.12
N LEU A 56 37.11 -31.10 -4.79
CA LEU A 56 38.29 -31.90 -5.11
C LEU A 56 38.27 -33.24 -4.39
N ASP A 57 37.90 -33.28 -3.10
CA ASP A 57 37.78 -34.51 -2.32
C ASP A 57 36.71 -35.44 -2.91
N GLN A 58 35.57 -34.88 -3.33
CA GLN A 58 34.49 -35.64 -4.00
C GLN A 58 34.93 -36.19 -5.36
N LEU A 59 35.67 -35.41 -6.16
CA LEU A 59 36.19 -35.86 -7.45
C LEU A 59 37.25 -36.95 -7.27
N THR A 60 38.15 -36.78 -6.30
CA THR A 60 39.19 -37.77 -5.97
C THR A 60 38.58 -39.09 -5.47
N ALA A 61 37.44 -39.04 -4.78
CA ALA A 61 36.71 -40.24 -4.36
C ALA A 61 35.99 -40.97 -5.52
N LEU A 62 35.75 -40.29 -6.65
CA LEU A 62 35.00 -40.81 -7.81
C LEU A 62 35.88 -41.22 -9.00
N THR A 63 37.16 -40.82 -9.02
CA THR A 63 38.11 -41.11 -10.11
C THR A 63 39.44 -41.64 -9.56
N ASP A 64 40.09 -42.57 -10.26
CA ASP A 64 41.47 -43.01 -9.93
C ASP A 64 42.41 -41.80 -9.82
N GLU A 65 43.33 -41.83 -8.84
CA GLU A 65 44.28 -40.76 -8.46
C GLU A 65 45.10 -40.17 -9.64
N SER A 66 45.11 -40.85 -10.79
CA SER A 66 45.75 -40.37 -12.02
C SER A 66 45.06 -39.18 -12.68
N TYR A 67 43.77 -38.93 -12.43
CA TYR A 67 43.03 -37.79 -13.01
C TYR A 67 43.08 -36.51 -12.16
N THR A 68 43.36 -36.62 -10.85
CA THR A 68 43.40 -35.48 -9.92
C THR A 68 44.79 -34.89 -9.72
N SER A 69 45.83 -35.56 -10.23
CA SER A 69 47.23 -35.10 -10.21
C SER A 69 47.62 -34.14 -11.33
N GLY A 70 46.68 -33.76 -12.21
CA GLY A 70 46.93 -32.76 -13.24
C GLY A 70 47.26 -31.40 -12.61
N ASP A 71 48.47 -30.89 -12.89
CA ASP A 71 48.97 -29.56 -12.48
C ASP A 71 47.92 -28.44 -12.59
N ASP A 72 46.99 -28.53 -13.54
CA ASP A 72 45.94 -27.54 -13.79
C ASP A 72 44.84 -27.52 -12.73
N LEU A 73 44.47 -28.65 -12.12
CA LEU A 73 43.48 -28.67 -11.03
C LEU A 73 44.12 -28.12 -9.75
N GLN A 74 45.33 -28.57 -9.41
CA GLN A 74 46.05 -28.11 -8.22
C GLN A 74 46.40 -26.60 -8.31
N LYS A 75 46.77 -26.09 -9.50
CA LYS A 75 46.94 -24.64 -9.76
C LYS A 75 45.63 -23.86 -9.62
N ARG A 76 44.50 -24.39 -10.10
CA ARG A 76 43.17 -23.76 -9.91
C ARG A 76 42.72 -23.74 -8.45
N PHE A 77 43.28 -24.60 -7.58
CA PHE A 77 42.92 -24.69 -6.17
C PHE A 77 43.92 -24.01 -5.22
N ASN A 78 45.13 -23.68 -5.69
CA ASN A 78 46.17 -22.92 -5.00
C ASN A 78 46.30 -21.47 -5.52
N ILE A 79 45.18 -20.81 -5.77
CA ILE A 79 45.15 -19.39 -6.16
C ILE A 79 45.46 -18.52 -4.93
N GLU A 80 46.32 -17.51 -5.05
CA GLU A 80 46.57 -16.54 -3.98
C GLU A 80 45.40 -15.57 -3.83
N LEU A 81 45.21 -14.99 -2.62
CA LEU A 81 44.10 -14.06 -2.36
C LEU A 81 44.10 -12.85 -3.32
N THR A 82 45.27 -12.34 -3.68
CA THR A 82 45.46 -11.25 -4.64
C THR A 82 44.97 -11.63 -6.03
N GLU A 83 45.38 -12.79 -6.54
CA GLU A 83 44.94 -13.32 -7.83
C GLU A 83 43.44 -13.61 -7.83
N PHE A 84 42.88 -14.09 -6.70
CA PHE A 84 41.45 -14.28 -6.55
C PHE A 84 40.67 -12.95 -6.65
N ILE A 85 41.16 -11.89 -6.01
CA ILE A 85 40.53 -10.55 -6.10
C ILE A 85 40.58 -10.04 -7.54
N GLU A 86 41.71 -10.16 -8.22
CA GLU A 86 41.86 -9.75 -9.62
C GLU A 86 40.91 -10.52 -10.55
N GLN A 87 40.79 -11.84 -10.36
CA GLN A 87 39.87 -12.67 -11.14
C GLN A 87 38.40 -12.29 -10.91
N GLN A 88 38.00 -11.99 -9.67
CA GLN A 88 36.61 -11.64 -9.32
C GLN A 88 36.23 -10.21 -9.76
N THR A 89 37.18 -9.28 -9.74
CA THR A 89 36.96 -7.87 -10.05
C THR A 89 37.20 -7.52 -11.52
N LYS A 90 37.70 -8.46 -12.33
CA LYS A 90 38.02 -8.28 -13.74
C LYS A 90 36.88 -7.62 -14.51
N ASP A 91 37.21 -6.56 -15.25
CA ASP A 91 36.31 -5.74 -16.05
C ASP A 91 35.17 -5.04 -15.27
N ARG A 92 35.17 -5.08 -13.93
CA ARG A 92 34.13 -4.51 -13.06
C ARG A 92 34.69 -3.63 -11.95
N LEU A 93 36.00 -3.41 -11.91
CA LEU A 93 36.68 -2.60 -10.92
C LEU A 93 36.70 -1.12 -11.33
N ILE A 94 36.34 -0.25 -10.40
CA ILE A 94 36.47 1.19 -10.50
C ILE A 94 37.37 1.64 -9.35
N GLU A 95 38.51 2.22 -9.68
CA GLU A 95 39.41 2.80 -8.68
C GLU A 95 39.00 4.25 -8.41
N VAL A 96 38.77 4.56 -7.14
CA VAL A 96 38.34 5.88 -6.68
C VAL A 96 39.34 6.47 -5.70
N THR A 97 39.47 7.79 -5.75
CA THR A 97 40.33 8.56 -4.85
C THR A 97 39.60 9.82 -4.37
N GLY A 98 40.03 10.38 -3.23
CA GLY A 98 39.50 11.63 -2.68
C GLY A 98 38.84 11.48 -1.31
N LYS A 99 38.76 12.61 -0.59
CA LYS A 99 38.30 12.67 0.81
C LYS A 99 36.84 12.26 1.00
N GLU A 100 35.99 12.50 0.00
CA GLU A 100 34.57 12.12 0.04
C GLU A 100 34.40 10.59 0.01
N TRP A 101 35.16 9.90 -0.84
CA TRP A 101 35.20 8.44 -0.87
C TRP A 101 35.77 7.86 0.41
N GLN A 102 36.84 8.43 0.96
CA GLN A 102 37.38 8.02 2.26
C GLN A 102 36.34 8.13 3.39
N GLY A 103 35.62 9.25 3.45
CA GLY A 103 34.54 9.45 4.41
C GLY A 103 33.39 8.47 4.22
N PHE A 104 32.98 8.22 2.97
CA PHE A 104 31.91 7.28 2.65
C PHE A 104 32.24 5.84 3.09
N PHE A 105 33.46 5.37 2.82
CA PHE A 105 33.93 4.05 3.26
C PHE A 105 33.94 3.93 4.79
N ALA A 106 34.45 4.95 5.49
CA ALA A 106 34.50 4.98 6.95
C ALA A 106 33.11 4.98 7.59
N ASP A 107 32.20 5.83 7.11
CA ASP A 107 30.84 5.95 7.65
C ASP A 107 30.01 4.67 7.37
N LEU A 108 30.17 4.05 6.19
CA LEU A 108 29.53 2.76 5.85
C LEU A 108 30.05 1.61 6.72
N ALA A 109 31.36 1.55 6.96
CA ALA A 109 31.97 0.56 7.84
C ALA A 109 31.49 0.72 9.29
N ALA A 110 31.39 1.97 9.78
CA ALA A 110 30.88 2.27 11.11
C ALA A 110 29.39 1.87 11.25
N ALA A 111 28.58 2.09 10.22
CA ALA A 111 27.18 1.68 10.20
C ALA A 111 27.03 0.14 10.21
N THR A 112 27.87 -0.57 9.46
CA THR A 112 27.83 -2.05 9.41
C THR A 112 28.16 -2.70 10.76
N LYS A 113 29.01 -2.05 11.58
CA LYS A 113 29.43 -2.55 12.90
C LYS A 113 28.50 -2.16 14.05
N ASN A 114 27.38 -1.45 13.79
CA ASN A 114 26.50 -0.87 14.83
C ASN A 114 27.23 -0.01 15.88
N THR A 115 28.46 0.43 15.60
CA THR A 115 29.16 1.53 16.30
C THR A 115 28.41 2.84 16.02
N PRO A 116 28.60 3.95 16.78
CA PRO A 116 27.72 5.11 16.74
C PRO A 116 27.85 5.91 15.42
N ALA A 117 27.39 5.30 14.34
CA ALA A 117 27.04 5.92 13.09
C ALA A 117 25.74 6.69 13.29
N ASP A 118 25.59 7.77 12.52
CA ASP A 118 24.35 8.53 12.50
C ASP A 118 23.17 7.61 12.13
N SER A 119 22.01 7.80 12.76
CA SER A 119 20.86 6.89 12.64
C SER A 119 20.34 6.79 11.20
N SER A 120 20.64 7.80 10.38
CA SER A 120 20.43 7.84 8.93
C SER A 120 21.14 6.71 8.18
N TRP A 121 22.41 6.42 8.52
CA TRP A 121 23.21 5.39 7.85
C TRP A 121 22.75 3.97 8.18
N LEU A 122 22.33 3.74 9.44
CA LEU A 122 21.73 2.47 9.85
C LEU A 122 20.37 2.25 9.18
N ALA A 123 19.56 3.31 9.07
CA ALA A 123 18.26 3.25 8.43
C ALA A 123 18.33 3.02 6.92
N ALA A 124 19.39 3.52 6.27
CA ALA A 124 19.64 3.33 4.85
C ALA A 124 19.89 1.85 4.48
N LYS A 125 20.40 1.02 5.40
CA LYS A 125 20.69 -0.42 5.16
C LYS A 125 21.50 -0.67 3.88
N GLY A 126 22.44 0.22 3.58
CA GLY A 126 23.25 0.15 2.34
C GLY A 126 22.56 0.66 1.07
N TYR A 127 21.31 1.14 1.15
CA TYR A 127 20.63 1.79 0.03
C TYR A 127 20.89 3.30 0.01
N PHE A 128 21.24 3.83 -1.15
CA PHE A 128 21.54 5.24 -1.34
C PHE A 128 20.90 5.78 -2.62
N LYS A 129 20.55 7.08 -2.61
CA LYS A 129 20.04 7.76 -3.80
C LYS A 129 21.13 7.84 -4.87
N THR A 130 20.75 7.77 -6.14
CA THR A 130 21.72 7.84 -7.26
C THR A 130 22.30 9.24 -7.47
N THR A 131 21.74 10.26 -6.80
CA THR A 131 22.23 11.64 -6.78
C THR A 131 23.10 11.94 -5.55
N MET A 132 23.36 10.96 -4.68
CA MET A 132 24.16 11.16 -3.47
C MET A 132 25.65 11.22 -3.83
N PRO A 133 26.38 12.30 -3.51
CA PRO A 133 27.84 12.30 -3.62
C PRO A 133 28.44 11.30 -2.62
N PRO A 134 29.51 10.56 -2.97
CA PRO A 134 30.22 10.57 -4.26
C PRO A 134 29.69 9.54 -5.29
N LEU A 135 28.57 8.88 -5.00
CA LEU A 135 28.01 7.80 -5.84
C LEU A 135 27.45 8.30 -7.19
N ASP A 136 27.03 9.57 -7.24
CA ASP A 136 26.53 10.23 -8.45
C ASP A 136 27.52 10.16 -9.63
N GLY A 137 28.83 10.28 -9.35
CA GLY A 137 29.89 10.16 -10.35
C GLY A 137 30.01 8.76 -10.98
N ILE A 138 29.59 7.70 -10.27
CA ILE A 138 29.68 6.31 -10.75
C ILE A 138 28.47 5.90 -11.59
N ARG A 139 27.34 6.61 -11.47
CA ARG A 139 26.09 6.28 -12.17
C ARG A 139 26.27 6.08 -13.68
N LYS A 140 27.09 6.90 -14.32
CA LYS A 140 27.38 6.82 -15.78
C LYS A 140 27.98 5.49 -16.20
N ASN A 141 28.66 4.78 -15.30
CA ASN A 141 29.30 3.50 -15.61
C ASN A 141 28.28 2.35 -15.77
N PHE A 142 27.05 2.52 -15.26
CA PHE A 142 25.98 1.53 -15.37
C PHE A 142 25.21 1.55 -16.71
N GLU A 143 25.57 2.45 -17.63
CA GLU A 143 24.93 2.57 -18.95
C GLU A 143 25.30 1.43 -19.94
N ASN A 144 26.35 0.64 -19.65
CA ASN A 144 26.92 -0.38 -20.54
C ASN A 144 26.50 -1.84 -20.17
N ASP A 145 25.22 -2.12 -19.92
CA ASP A 145 24.65 -3.45 -19.58
C ASP A 145 25.21 -4.13 -18.29
N LYS A 146 26.07 -3.46 -17.54
CA LYS A 146 26.61 -3.96 -16.27
C LYS A 146 25.73 -3.50 -15.11
N THR A 147 25.15 -4.46 -14.38
CA THR A 147 24.26 -4.20 -13.23
C THR A 147 25.00 -4.00 -11.90
N PHE A 148 26.32 -4.23 -11.88
CA PHE A 148 27.13 -4.13 -10.67
C PHE A 148 28.61 -3.82 -10.96
N PHE A 149 29.26 -3.15 -10.00
CA PHE A 149 30.69 -2.83 -10.01
C PHE A 149 31.31 -3.03 -8.63
N TYR A 150 32.64 -3.20 -8.62
CA TYR A 150 33.47 -3.10 -7.45
C TYR A 150 34.12 -1.72 -7.41
N VAL A 151 34.04 -1.05 -6.28
CA VAL A 151 34.70 0.23 -6.04
C VAL A 151 35.85 0.00 -5.08
N LYS A 152 37.06 0.35 -5.50
CA LYS A 152 38.29 0.19 -4.71
C LYS A 152 38.85 1.54 -4.32
N ILE A 153 39.19 1.67 -3.04
CA ILE A 153 39.98 2.78 -2.52
C ILE A 153 41.28 2.23 -1.94
N THR A 154 42.39 2.87 -2.27
CA THR A 154 43.70 2.57 -1.67
C THR A 154 44.00 3.63 -0.63
N GLY A 155 44.04 3.23 0.63
CA GLY A 155 44.36 4.12 1.75
C GLY A 155 45.87 4.42 1.84
N GLU A 156 46.24 5.34 2.72
CA GLU A 156 47.63 5.79 2.92
C GLU A 156 48.59 4.66 3.34
N ASN A 157 48.06 3.59 3.94
CA ASN A 157 48.84 2.41 4.36
C ASN A 157 48.98 1.33 3.26
N ASN A 158 48.75 1.66 1.98
CA ASN A 158 48.69 0.70 0.85
C ASN A 158 47.65 -0.43 1.01
N ARG A 159 46.76 -0.36 2.01
CA ARG A 159 45.64 -1.29 2.16
C ARG A 159 44.52 -0.87 1.22
N SER A 160 44.00 -1.83 0.46
CA SER A 160 42.90 -1.61 -0.49
C SER A 160 41.58 -2.12 0.08
N GLU A 161 40.62 -1.21 0.24
CA GLU A 161 39.27 -1.55 0.65
C GLU A 161 38.35 -1.61 -0.57
N HIS A 162 37.35 -2.49 -0.53
CA HIS A 162 36.46 -2.74 -1.65
C HIS A 162 34.99 -2.69 -1.23
N LEU A 163 34.17 -2.02 -2.02
CA LEU A 163 32.71 -2.02 -1.93
C LEU A 163 32.13 -2.63 -3.19
N THR A 164 31.01 -3.34 -3.06
CA THR A 164 30.14 -3.64 -4.19
C THR A 164 29.12 -2.53 -4.33
N VAL A 165 28.91 -2.04 -5.54
CA VAL A 165 27.85 -1.08 -5.87
C VAL A 165 26.99 -1.73 -6.94
N SER A 166 25.70 -1.88 -6.65
CA SER A 166 24.71 -2.41 -7.60
C SER A 166 23.59 -1.41 -7.80
N LEU A 167 23.13 -1.25 -9.03
CA LEU A 167 22.01 -0.38 -9.36
C LEU A 167 20.72 -1.18 -9.25
N LYS A 168 19.82 -0.77 -8.36
CA LYS A 168 18.55 -1.45 -8.10
C LYS A 168 17.42 -0.64 -8.70
N GLN A 169 16.68 -1.27 -9.62
CA GLN A 169 15.51 -0.68 -10.27
C GLN A 169 14.26 -0.82 -9.38
N SER A 170 13.23 -0.02 -9.67
CA SER A 170 12.01 0.11 -8.86
C SER A 170 11.37 -1.21 -8.41
N GLY A 171 11.41 -2.26 -9.24
CA GLY A 171 10.86 -3.56 -8.91
C GLY A 171 11.54 -4.28 -7.74
N GLU A 172 12.86 -4.16 -7.65
CA GLU A 172 13.65 -4.79 -6.59
C GLU A 172 13.59 -4.01 -5.26
N LEU A 173 13.21 -2.73 -5.32
CA LEU A 173 13.14 -1.84 -4.16
C LEU A 173 11.96 -2.16 -3.24
N PHE A 174 10.85 -2.65 -3.80
CA PHE A 174 9.59 -2.83 -3.07
C PHE A 174 9.72 -3.74 -1.83
N LEU A 175 10.50 -4.82 -1.91
CA LEU A 175 10.64 -5.81 -0.85
C LEU A 175 11.86 -5.59 0.05
N ASN A 176 12.93 -5.00 -0.48
CA ASN A 176 14.24 -5.05 0.15
C ASN A 176 14.76 -3.68 0.60
N ALA A 177 14.31 -2.59 -0.01
CA ALA A 177 14.78 -1.25 0.32
C ALA A 177 13.98 -0.64 1.49
N PRO A 178 14.60 0.19 2.35
CA PRO A 178 13.89 0.94 3.37
C PRO A 178 12.78 1.81 2.75
N ALA A 179 11.59 1.78 3.35
CA ALA A 179 10.40 2.41 2.76
C ALA A 179 10.54 3.93 2.51
N HIS A 180 11.35 4.64 3.30
CA HIS A 180 11.59 6.08 3.13
C HIS A 180 12.47 6.40 1.91
N LEU A 181 13.33 5.48 1.48
CA LEU A 181 14.12 5.59 0.25
C LEU A 181 13.37 4.99 -0.94
N ALA A 182 12.68 3.86 -0.73
CA ALA A 182 11.92 3.18 -1.77
C ALA A 182 10.73 4.00 -2.27
N PHE A 183 10.08 4.80 -1.40
CA PHE A 183 8.90 5.61 -1.73
C PHE A 183 9.11 7.06 -1.29
N PRO A 184 9.87 7.87 -2.05
CA PRO A 184 10.28 9.21 -1.62
C PRO A 184 9.11 10.20 -1.51
N LEU A 185 8.04 9.99 -2.28
CA LEU A 185 6.86 10.88 -2.31
C LEU A 185 5.80 10.54 -1.25
N ARG A 186 6.05 9.53 -0.41
CA ARG A 186 5.09 9.04 0.58
C ARG A 186 4.64 10.12 1.56
N ASN A 187 5.56 11.00 1.97
CA ASN A 187 5.24 12.15 2.82
C ASN A 187 4.26 13.12 2.15
N ALA A 188 4.51 13.50 0.91
CA ALA A 188 3.61 14.35 0.14
C ALA A 188 2.24 13.66 -0.03
N GLY A 189 2.23 12.34 -0.25
CA GLY A 189 1.02 11.52 -0.30
C GLY A 189 0.20 11.58 0.99
N CYS A 190 0.82 11.38 2.15
CA CYS A 190 0.16 11.49 3.46
C CYS A 190 -0.44 12.88 3.70
N TRP A 191 0.28 13.96 3.38
CA TRP A 191 -0.22 15.32 3.51
C TRP A 191 -1.39 15.61 2.57
N LEU A 192 -1.34 15.11 1.33
CA LEU A 192 -2.44 15.24 0.37
C LEU A 192 -3.69 14.49 0.83
N ILE A 193 -3.54 13.29 1.37
CA ILE A 193 -4.66 12.52 1.95
C ILE A 193 -5.27 13.28 3.13
N LEU A 194 -4.44 13.80 4.04
CA LEU A 194 -4.91 14.56 5.18
C LEU A 194 -5.66 15.83 4.74
N ALA A 195 -5.10 16.58 3.80
CA ALA A 195 -5.73 17.77 3.25
C ALA A 195 -7.06 17.45 2.54
N ALA A 196 -7.11 16.34 1.79
CA ALA A 196 -8.34 15.86 1.16
C ALA A 196 -9.43 15.52 2.20
N LEU A 197 -9.06 14.84 3.28
CA LEU A 197 -9.99 14.53 4.37
C LEU A 197 -10.49 15.80 5.05
N ILE A 198 -9.62 16.77 5.33
CA ILE A 198 -9.99 18.07 5.91
C ILE A 198 -10.98 18.79 4.97
N LEU A 199 -10.66 18.90 3.68
CA LEU A 199 -11.55 19.52 2.69
C LEU A 199 -12.92 18.82 2.61
N TYR A 200 -12.92 17.49 2.64
CA TYR A 200 -14.15 16.70 2.65
C TYR A 200 -14.99 16.96 3.90
N PHE A 201 -14.38 17.03 5.09
CA PHE A 201 -15.10 17.33 6.33
C PHE A 201 -15.57 18.78 6.44
N MET A 202 -14.80 19.75 5.97
CA MET A 202 -15.20 21.16 5.97
C MET A 202 -16.46 21.42 5.15
N GLN A 203 -16.74 20.58 4.15
CA GLN A 203 -17.96 20.66 3.33
C GLN A 203 -19.20 20.02 3.98
N THR A 204 -19.08 19.48 5.19
CA THR A 204 -20.19 18.78 5.86
C THR A 204 -21.14 19.69 6.62
N GLY A 205 -20.97 21.01 6.53
CA GLY A 205 -21.91 21.97 7.08
C GLY A 205 -23.18 22.02 6.26
N SER A 206 -24.19 21.22 6.62
CA SER A 206 -25.56 21.57 6.28
C SER A 206 -25.91 22.81 7.09
N SER A 207 -26.01 23.96 6.42
CA SER A 207 -26.74 25.09 6.98
C SER A 207 -28.18 24.60 7.16
N LEU A 208 -28.53 24.20 8.39
CA LEU A 208 -29.89 23.84 8.78
C LEU A 208 -30.76 25.09 8.67
N ARG A 209 -31.28 25.37 7.47
CA ARG A 209 -32.30 26.39 7.28
C ARG A 209 -33.62 25.82 7.82
N THR A 210 -34.31 26.61 8.63
CA THR A 210 -35.57 26.23 9.28
C THR A 210 -36.72 25.97 8.31
N LEU A 211 -36.63 26.48 7.07
CA LEU A 211 -37.65 26.33 6.02
C LEU A 211 -37.09 25.55 4.83
N GLN A 212 -36.86 24.26 5.02
CA GLN A 212 -36.30 23.39 3.99
C GLN A 212 -36.84 21.96 4.11
N VAL A 213 -37.27 21.39 2.98
CA VAL A 213 -37.45 19.94 2.82
C VAL A 213 -36.13 19.38 2.30
N ARG A 214 -35.65 18.31 2.93
CA ARG A 214 -34.35 17.72 2.59
C ARG A 214 -34.45 16.22 2.48
N LEU A 215 -33.54 15.62 1.74
CA LEU A 215 -33.39 14.17 1.73
C LEU A 215 -33.04 13.64 3.13
N SER A 216 -33.54 12.44 3.45
CA SER A 216 -33.39 11.82 4.77
C SER A 216 -31.92 11.62 5.13
N HIS A 217 -31.62 11.62 6.44
CA HIS A 217 -30.24 11.47 6.93
C HIS A 217 -29.61 10.12 6.54
N GLU A 218 -30.43 9.09 6.36
CA GLU A 218 -29.99 7.76 5.94
C GLU A 218 -29.53 7.75 4.47
N LYS A 219 -30.23 8.49 3.60
CA LYS A 219 -29.92 8.60 2.16
C LYS A 219 -28.84 9.64 1.87
N THR A 220 -28.72 10.67 2.71
CA THR A 220 -27.58 11.61 2.70
C THR A 220 -26.37 11.09 3.50
N SER A 221 -26.44 9.85 4.00
CA SER A 221 -25.37 9.27 4.82
C SER A 221 -24.06 9.20 4.06
N ARG A 222 -22.96 9.40 4.78
CA ARG A 222 -21.58 9.32 4.25
C ARG A 222 -21.15 7.88 3.92
N GLY A 223 -22.07 6.90 3.97
CA GLY A 223 -21.78 5.48 3.79
C GLY A 223 -21.23 5.12 2.40
N PRO A 224 -21.88 5.56 1.30
CA PRO A 224 -21.35 5.35 -0.05
C PRO A 224 -20.01 6.06 -0.26
N ASP A 225 -19.87 7.29 0.26
CA ASP A 225 -18.60 8.04 0.23
C ASP A 225 -17.49 7.28 0.97
N PHE A 226 -17.83 6.62 2.08
CA PHE A 226 -16.93 5.75 2.83
C PHE A 226 -16.52 4.50 2.06
N ILE A 227 -17.47 3.80 1.43
CA ILE A 227 -17.17 2.63 0.58
C ILE A 227 -16.19 3.06 -0.51
N ALA A 228 -16.43 4.21 -1.15
CA ALA A 228 -15.50 4.68 -2.17
C ALA A 228 -14.16 5.16 -1.63
N ALA A 229 -14.13 5.80 -0.47
CA ALA A 229 -12.89 6.16 0.20
C ALA A 229 -12.06 4.91 0.58
N LEU A 230 -12.70 3.79 0.91
CA LEU A 230 -11.99 2.56 1.30
C LEU A 230 -11.57 1.72 0.10
N PHE A 231 -12.47 1.54 -0.87
CA PHE A 231 -12.24 0.64 -2.00
C PHE A 231 -11.50 1.32 -3.15
N ALA A 232 -11.78 2.58 -3.51
CA ALA A 232 -11.10 3.23 -4.63
C ALA A 232 -9.57 3.22 -4.44
N PRO A 233 -9.02 3.47 -3.24
CA PRO A 233 -7.59 3.33 -3.03
C PRO A 233 -7.07 1.92 -3.13
N ALA A 234 -7.83 0.88 -2.76
CA ALA A 234 -7.36 -0.49 -2.96
C ALA A 234 -7.10 -0.76 -4.45
N PHE A 235 -7.97 -0.25 -5.33
CA PHE A 235 -7.77 -0.35 -6.79
C PHE A 235 -6.60 0.52 -7.27
N VAL A 236 -6.44 1.76 -6.77
CA VAL A 236 -5.31 2.64 -7.10
C VAL A 236 -3.97 2.07 -6.61
N LEU A 237 -3.91 1.56 -5.38
CA LEU A 237 -2.72 0.96 -4.79
C LEU A 237 -2.35 -0.35 -5.48
N THR A 238 -3.34 -1.14 -5.92
CA THR A 238 -3.06 -2.36 -6.69
C THR A 238 -2.53 -2.01 -8.07
N ALA A 239 -3.15 -1.06 -8.78
CA ALA A 239 -2.66 -0.57 -10.06
C ALA A 239 -1.26 0.06 -9.95
N GLY A 240 -1.04 0.89 -8.92
CA GLY A 240 0.21 1.57 -8.61
C GLY A 240 1.31 0.62 -8.13
N GLY A 241 0.99 -0.36 -7.28
CA GLY A 241 1.93 -1.34 -6.77
C GLY A 241 2.40 -2.32 -7.85
N VAL A 242 1.50 -2.75 -8.74
CA VAL A 242 1.84 -3.58 -9.90
C VAL A 242 2.74 -2.80 -10.88
N THR A 243 2.39 -1.55 -11.19
CA THR A 243 3.25 -0.69 -12.04
C THR A 243 4.60 -0.38 -11.39
N ALA A 244 4.66 -0.26 -10.07
CA ALA A 244 5.90 -0.05 -9.32
C ALA A 244 6.82 -1.29 -9.31
N GLN A 245 6.24 -2.49 -9.10
CA GLN A 245 6.99 -3.76 -9.02
C GLN A 245 7.62 -4.20 -10.35
N ILE A 246 7.03 -3.79 -11.48
CA ILE A 246 7.51 -4.22 -12.81
C ILE A 246 8.36 -3.11 -13.47
N GLY A 247 8.39 -1.92 -12.87
CA GLY A 247 9.08 -0.74 -13.40
C GLY A 247 8.39 -0.16 -14.65
N PHE A 248 8.85 1.00 -15.12
CA PHE A 248 8.27 1.66 -16.31
C PHE A 248 8.41 0.84 -17.61
N GLN A 249 9.15 -0.28 -17.59
CA GLN A 249 9.14 -1.28 -18.67
C GLN A 249 7.80 -2.05 -18.76
N ALA A 250 6.87 -1.84 -17.82
CA ALA A 250 5.51 -2.40 -17.76
C ALA A 250 4.47 -1.72 -18.68
N LEU A 251 4.89 -0.97 -19.70
CA LEU A 251 4.01 -0.59 -20.80
C LEU A 251 3.88 -1.73 -21.84
N SER A 252 4.04 -2.99 -21.44
CA SER A 252 3.52 -4.08 -22.27
C SER A 252 1.99 -3.97 -22.31
N GLN A 253 1.41 -4.27 -23.48
CA GLN A 253 0.00 -4.06 -23.77
C GLN A 253 -0.95 -4.75 -22.76
N GLU A 254 -0.51 -5.87 -22.20
CA GLU A 254 -1.25 -6.68 -21.22
C GLU A 254 -1.38 -5.98 -19.86
N TRP A 255 -0.29 -5.38 -19.36
CA TRP A 255 -0.30 -4.68 -18.06
C TRP A 255 -1.02 -3.33 -18.14
N PHE A 256 -0.94 -2.64 -19.28
CA PHE A 256 -1.73 -1.44 -19.52
C PHE A 256 -3.24 -1.75 -19.42
N MET A 257 -3.68 -2.87 -19.99
CA MET A 257 -5.08 -3.30 -19.92
C MET A 257 -5.49 -3.62 -18.48
N ILE A 258 -4.69 -4.40 -17.75
CA ILE A 258 -4.97 -4.75 -16.34
C ILE A 258 -5.02 -3.48 -15.48
N SER A 259 -4.01 -2.61 -15.55
CA SER A 259 -3.96 -1.35 -14.81
C SER A 259 -5.16 -0.45 -15.18
N GLY A 260 -5.49 -0.34 -16.47
CA GLY A 260 -6.66 0.39 -16.95
C GLY A 260 -7.98 -0.13 -16.37
N ILE A 261 -8.14 -1.45 -16.21
CA ILE A 261 -9.30 -2.05 -15.54
C ILE A 261 -9.36 -1.63 -14.08
N PHE A 262 -8.25 -1.67 -13.34
CA PHE A 262 -8.21 -1.23 -11.94
C PHE A 262 -8.50 0.27 -11.80
N TRP A 263 -7.96 1.12 -12.68
CA TRP A 263 -8.29 2.55 -12.72
C TRP A 263 -9.77 2.80 -13.06
N LEU A 264 -10.35 2.02 -13.98
CA LEU A 264 -11.77 2.09 -14.31
C LEU A 264 -12.63 1.71 -13.09
N PHE A 265 -12.28 0.65 -12.35
CA PHE A 265 -12.97 0.29 -11.11
C PHE A 265 -12.84 1.36 -10.04
N ALA A 266 -11.65 1.95 -9.88
CA ALA A 266 -11.46 3.09 -8.98
C ALA A 266 -12.38 4.26 -9.38
N ALA A 267 -12.44 4.60 -10.67
CA ALA A 267 -13.31 5.66 -11.19
C ALA A 267 -14.79 5.35 -10.96
N ILE A 268 -15.25 4.14 -11.29
CA ILE A 268 -16.63 3.67 -11.07
C ILE A 268 -17.00 3.80 -9.59
N ILE A 269 -16.15 3.33 -8.69
CA ILE A 269 -16.39 3.40 -7.26
C ILE A 269 -16.42 4.86 -6.79
N SER A 270 -15.50 5.71 -7.27
CA SER A 270 -15.49 7.14 -6.99
C SER A 270 -16.72 7.88 -7.51
N THR A 271 -17.45 7.37 -8.52
CA THR A 271 -18.73 7.98 -8.93
C THR A 271 -19.78 7.99 -7.83
N SER A 272 -19.69 7.12 -6.83
CA SER A 272 -20.58 7.17 -5.65
C SER A 272 -20.52 8.53 -4.94
N TRP A 273 -19.39 9.26 -5.02
CA TRP A 273 -19.26 10.60 -4.45
C TRP A 273 -20.04 11.66 -5.23
N LEU A 274 -20.27 11.44 -6.53
CA LEU A 274 -21.17 12.29 -7.33
C LEU A 274 -22.63 11.97 -7.01
N VAL A 275 -22.95 10.70 -6.78
CA VAL A 275 -24.29 10.26 -6.39
C VAL A 275 -24.66 10.87 -5.03
N THR A 276 -23.78 10.78 -4.03
CA THR A 276 -24.00 11.43 -2.73
C THR A 276 -24.01 12.95 -2.82
N ALA A 277 -23.17 13.56 -3.68
CA ALA A 277 -23.23 14.99 -3.93
C ALA A 277 -24.60 15.41 -4.50
N HIS A 278 -25.14 14.63 -5.44
CA HIS A 278 -26.49 14.84 -5.97
C HIS A 278 -27.53 14.83 -4.85
N TYR A 279 -27.54 13.77 -4.03
CA TYR A 279 -28.44 13.67 -2.89
C TYR A 279 -28.21 14.74 -1.81
N TRP A 280 -27.00 15.29 -1.68
CA TRP A 280 -26.74 16.40 -0.76
C TRP A 280 -27.30 17.73 -1.25
N THR A 281 -27.26 17.95 -2.57
CA THR A 281 -27.74 19.20 -3.19
C THR A 281 -29.23 19.21 -3.48
N SER A 282 -29.88 18.05 -3.45
CA SER A 282 -31.31 17.93 -3.70
C SER A 282 -32.11 18.35 -2.46
N SER A 283 -32.72 19.53 -2.53
CA SER A 283 -33.54 20.10 -1.45
C SER A 283 -34.71 20.90 -2.03
N ILE A 284 -35.72 21.15 -1.21
CA ILE A 284 -36.78 22.10 -1.50
C ILE A 284 -36.68 23.21 -0.47
N ASP A 285 -36.19 24.36 -0.91
CA ASP A 285 -36.16 25.55 -0.07
C ASP A 285 -37.49 26.28 -0.27
N TYR A 286 -38.16 26.66 0.81
CA TYR A 286 -39.42 27.40 0.72
C TYR A 286 -39.38 28.66 1.57
N SER A 287 -40.00 29.72 1.07
CA SER A 287 -40.13 31.02 1.73
C SER A 287 -41.60 31.47 1.70
N GLU A 288 -41.90 32.68 2.17
CA GLU A 288 -43.26 33.23 2.07
C GLU A 288 -43.69 33.50 0.61
N GLN A 289 -42.73 33.65 -0.31
CA GLN A 289 -43.02 34.05 -1.69
C GLN A 289 -42.72 32.95 -2.70
N THR A 290 -41.70 32.13 -2.45
CA THR A 290 -41.18 31.19 -3.46
C THR A 290 -40.89 29.81 -2.89
N VAL A 291 -41.03 28.80 -3.76
CA VAL A 291 -40.61 27.41 -3.56
C VAL A 291 -39.53 27.11 -4.59
N THR A 292 -38.33 26.79 -4.13
CA THR A 292 -37.18 26.50 -4.98
C THR A 292 -36.79 25.04 -4.85
N PHE A 293 -36.84 24.29 -5.95
CA PHE A 293 -36.28 22.95 -6.05
C PHE A 293 -34.82 23.05 -6.45
N ASN A 294 -33.95 22.72 -5.51
CA ASN A 294 -32.53 22.64 -5.75
C ASN A 294 -32.16 21.22 -6.19
N SER A 295 -31.26 21.12 -7.16
CA SER A 295 -30.63 19.89 -7.59
C SER A 295 -29.17 20.15 -7.96
N LEU A 296 -28.38 19.09 -8.14
CA LEU A 296 -26.98 19.21 -8.59
C LEU A 296 -26.82 19.93 -9.94
N LEU A 297 -27.85 19.92 -10.78
CA LEU A 297 -27.79 20.43 -12.16
C LEU A 297 -28.42 21.83 -12.30
N GLY A 298 -29.01 22.36 -11.23
CA GLY A 298 -29.67 23.66 -11.24
C GLY A 298 -30.80 23.75 -10.23
N SER A 299 -31.32 24.97 -10.08
CA SER A 299 -32.46 25.30 -9.24
C SER A 299 -33.65 25.72 -10.10
N THR A 300 -34.84 25.21 -9.81
CA THR A 300 -36.09 25.70 -10.41
C THR A 300 -36.92 26.40 -9.34
N GLU A 301 -37.28 27.66 -9.59
CA GLU A 301 -38.02 28.51 -8.65
C GLU A 301 -39.47 28.68 -9.12
N TYR A 302 -40.41 28.53 -8.19
CA TYR A 302 -41.84 28.69 -8.40
C TYR A 302 -42.38 29.70 -7.40
N ASP A 303 -43.12 30.70 -7.89
CA ASP A 303 -43.85 31.63 -7.02
C ASP A 303 -45.03 30.91 -6.37
N ILE A 304 -45.19 31.03 -5.05
CA ILE A 304 -46.30 30.39 -4.31
C ILE A 304 -47.65 30.84 -4.85
N ALA A 305 -47.77 32.11 -5.25
CA ALA A 305 -48.99 32.65 -5.85
C ALA A 305 -49.41 31.96 -7.16
N ARG A 306 -48.47 31.32 -7.86
CA ARG A 306 -48.73 30.60 -9.12
C ARG A 306 -49.08 29.13 -8.90
N ILE A 307 -48.95 28.62 -7.69
CA ILE A 307 -49.28 27.23 -7.35
C ILE A 307 -50.80 27.09 -7.24
N SER A 308 -51.39 26.16 -7.98
CA SER A 308 -52.82 25.85 -7.90
C SER A 308 -53.10 24.73 -6.91
N GLU A 309 -52.36 23.63 -7.00
CA GLU A 309 -52.53 22.46 -6.14
C GLU A 309 -51.26 21.60 -6.05
N ILE A 310 -51.21 20.70 -5.07
CA ILE A 310 -50.20 19.64 -4.98
C ILE A 310 -50.85 18.31 -5.39
N ILE A 311 -50.34 17.70 -6.46
CA ILE A 311 -50.88 16.45 -7.02
C ILE A 311 -50.01 15.25 -6.67
N ALA A 312 -50.65 14.09 -6.52
CA ALA A 312 -49.95 12.81 -6.42
C ALA A 312 -49.33 12.46 -7.78
N THR A 313 -48.04 12.19 -7.84
CA THR A 313 -47.33 11.86 -9.09
C THR A 313 -46.30 10.77 -8.84
N PRO A 314 -46.20 9.73 -9.68
CA PRO A 314 -45.16 8.73 -9.54
C PRO A 314 -43.79 9.36 -9.77
N TYR A 315 -42.89 9.19 -8.80
CA TYR A 315 -41.49 9.58 -8.91
C TYR A 315 -40.74 8.55 -9.76
N LYS A 316 -40.04 9.06 -10.79
CA LYS A 316 -39.17 8.27 -11.66
C LYS A 316 -37.73 8.67 -11.41
N ASN A 317 -36.89 7.67 -11.18
CA ASN A 317 -35.46 7.90 -11.05
C ASN A 317 -34.89 8.60 -12.31
N PRO A 318 -33.93 9.54 -12.16
CA PRO A 318 -33.20 10.11 -13.28
C PRO A 318 -32.56 9.03 -14.15
N TRP A 319 -32.43 9.27 -15.46
CA TRP A 319 -31.90 8.29 -16.41
C TRP A 319 -30.50 7.76 -16.03
N TRP A 320 -29.66 8.61 -15.44
CA TRP A 320 -28.31 8.24 -15.02
C TRP A 320 -28.32 7.31 -13.79
N VAL A 321 -29.25 7.51 -12.85
CA VAL A 321 -29.47 6.59 -11.72
C VAL A 321 -29.92 5.24 -12.25
N LYS A 322 -30.83 5.23 -13.24
CA LYS A 322 -31.26 4.00 -13.90
C LYS A 322 -30.08 3.26 -14.55
N SER A 323 -29.17 3.98 -15.21
CA SER A 323 -27.96 3.39 -15.78
C SER A 323 -27.05 2.79 -14.70
N ALA A 324 -26.83 3.48 -13.60
CA ALA A 324 -26.03 2.97 -12.48
C ALA A 324 -26.64 1.72 -11.83
N LEU A 325 -27.97 1.72 -11.62
CA LEU A 325 -28.71 0.56 -11.10
C LEU A 325 -28.65 -0.64 -12.07
N LYS A 326 -28.73 -0.41 -13.38
CA LYS A 326 -28.57 -1.46 -14.40
C LYS A 326 -27.18 -2.07 -14.38
N ILE A 327 -26.13 -1.25 -14.23
CA ILE A 327 -24.75 -1.73 -14.07
C ILE A 327 -24.65 -2.58 -12.80
N GLY A 328 -25.19 -2.10 -11.67
CA GLY A 328 -25.23 -2.87 -10.43
C GLY A 328 -25.98 -4.21 -10.55
N ALA A 329 -27.10 -4.23 -11.28
CA ALA A 329 -27.89 -5.43 -11.53
C ALA A 329 -27.13 -6.50 -12.34
N PHE A 330 -26.19 -6.09 -13.21
CA PHE A 330 -25.33 -7.00 -13.95
C PHE A 330 -24.38 -7.78 -13.01
N PHE A 331 -23.85 -7.10 -11.98
CA PHE A 331 -22.99 -7.70 -10.97
C PHE A 331 -23.74 -8.43 -9.85
N ALA A 332 -25.05 -8.18 -9.71
CA ALA A 332 -25.89 -8.86 -8.73
C ALA A 332 -26.10 -10.34 -9.09
N ARG A 333 -25.47 -11.22 -8.31
CA ARG A 333 -25.44 -12.67 -8.52
C ARG A 333 -26.78 -13.37 -8.26
N ASN A 334 -27.62 -12.81 -7.37
CA ASN A 334 -28.89 -13.40 -6.96
C ASN A 334 -30.11 -12.58 -7.41
N ARG A 335 -31.21 -13.28 -7.69
CA ARG A 335 -32.49 -12.70 -8.15
C ARG A 335 -33.09 -11.71 -7.14
N SER A 336 -32.85 -11.93 -5.84
CA SER A 336 -33.25 -11.03 -4.75
C SER A 336 -32.45 -9.72 -4.76
N ALA A 337 -31.15 -9.76 -5.03
CA ALA A 337 -30.33 -8.55 -5.18
C ALA A 337 -30.71 -7.76 -6.45
N ARG A 338 -31.06 -8.45 -7.55
CA ARG A 338 -31.58 -7.80 -8.77
C ARG A 338 -32.91 -7.06 -8.55
N LYS A 339 -33.78 -7.56 -7.66
CA LYS A 339 -35.05 -6.88 -7.29
C LYS A 339 -34.82 -5.52 -6.61
N ILE A 340 -33.67 -5.31 -5.97
CA ILE A 340 -33.29 -4.01 -5.38
C ILE A 340 -32.96 -2.98 -6.49
N HIS A 341 -32.64 -3.46 -7.69
CA HIS A 341 -32.25 -2.65 -8.85
C HIS A 341 -33.35 -2.54 -9.92
N GLU A 342 -34.56 -3.04 -9.65
CA GLU A 342 -35.72 -2.86 -10.54
C GLU A 342 -36.16 -1.39 -10.55
N ASP A 343 -36.44 -0.84 -11.75
CA ASP A 343 -36.95 0.51 -11.97
C ASP A 343 -38.39 0.60 -11.44
N ARG A 344 -38.54 0.79 -10.13
CA ARG A 344 -39.83 0.97 -9.47
C ARG A 344 -40.21 2.43 -9.51
N GLU A 345 -41.45 2.69 -9.91
CA GLU A 345 -42.07 4.00 -9.68
C GLU A 345 -42.36 4.13 -8.19
N TYR A 346 -41.84 5.19 -7.56
CA TYR A 346 -42.07 5.45 -6.15
C TYR A 346 -43.24 6.42 -5.98
N PRO A 347 -44.04 6.32 -4.91
CA PRO A 347 -45.05 7.31 -4.64
C PRO A 347 -44.39 8.68 -4.38
N GLY A 348 -44.88 9.70 -5.06
CA GLY A 348 -44.39 11.06 -4.94
C GLY A 348 -45.47 12.11 -5.11
N PHE A 349 -45.06 13.37 -5.11
CA PHE A 349 -45.92 14.52 -5.39
C PHE A 349 -45.24 15.50 -6.33
N ALA A 350 -46.02 16.30 -7.04
CA ALA A 350 -45.56 17.42 -7.84
C ALA A 350 -46.42 18.65 -7.58
N ILE A 351 -45.86 19.83 -7.83
CA ILE A 351 -46.59 21.09 -7.75
C ILE A 351 -47.25 21.35 -9.10
N LEU A 352 -48.56 21.56 -9.13
CA LEU A 352 -49.26 22.03 -10.31
C LEU A 352 -49.38 23.56 -10.24
N CYS A 353 -49.00 24.24 -11.31
CA CYS A 353 -49.14 25.68 -11.45
C CYS A 353 -50.45 26.04 -12.15
N GLN A 354 -50.92 27.28 -11.96
CA GLN A 354 -52.14 27.81 -12.57
C GLN A 354 -52.10 27.82 -14.10
N ASP A 355 -50.91 27.85 -14.70
CA ASP A 355 -50.70 27.78 -16.15
C ASP A 355 -50.73 26.32 -16.69
N GLY A 356 -50.99 25.34 -15.83
CA GLY A 356 -51.01 23.92 -16.17
C GLY A 356 -49.62 23.27 -16.21
N SER A 357 -48.55 24.03 -15.95
CA SER A 357 -47.20 23.46 -15.84
C SER A 357 -47.04 22.68 -14.53
N THR A 358 -46.30 21.58 -14.59
CA THR A 358 -46.00 20.74 -13.44
C THR A 358 -44.54 20.87 -13.05
N GLY A 359 -44.32 21.08 -11.75
CA GLY A 359 -43.00 21.05 -11.14
C GLY A 359 -42.41 19.64 -11.12
N PRO A 360 -41.12 19.51 -10.73
CA PRO A 360 -40.47 18.21 -10.65
C PRO A 360 -41.17 17.31 -9.63
N ALA A 361 -41.29 16.01 -9.95
CA ALA A 361 -41.83 15.03 -9.03
C ALA A 361 -40.84 14.76 -7.88
N VAL A 362 -41.35 14.70 -6.66
CA VAL A 362 -40.60 14.49 -5.42
C VAL A 362 -41.05 13.18 -4.78
N CYS A 363 -40.11 12.32 -4.42
CA CYS A 363 -40.40 11.08 -3.73
C CYS A 363 -40.72 11.30 -2.24
N PHE A 364 -41.82 10.74 -1.74
CA PHE A 364 -42.17 10.79 -0.30
C PHE A 364 -41.11 10.09 0.56
N ASN A 365 -40.73 8.88 0.17
CA ASN A 365 -39.86 8.00 0.95
C ASN A 365 -38.43 8.51 1.08
N GLU A 366 -38.05 9.54 0.34
CA GLU A 366 -36.68 10.05 0.35
C GLU A 366 -36.53 11.33 1.17
N HIS A 367 -37.61 12.06 1.47
CA HIS A 367 -37.54 13.41 2.04
C HIS A 367 -38.03 13.48 3.49
N THR A 368 -37.52 14.49 4.21
CA THR A 368 -37.87 14.89 5.58
C THR A 368 -38.24 16.36 5.61
N GLY A 369 -39.16 16.73 6.50
CA GLY A 369 -39.71 18.08 6.61
C GLY A 369 -40.92 18.33 5.69
N LEU A 370 -41.49 17.26 5.12
CA LEU A 370 -42.63 17.34 4.21
C LEU A 370 -43.89 17.85 4.90
N THR A 371 -44.12 17.45 6.16
CA THR A 371 -45.28 17.88 6.95
C THR A 371 -45.25 19.39 7.22
N ALA A 372 -44.08 19.93 7.54
CA ALA A 372 -43.90 21.37 7.75
C ALA A 372 -44.09 22.16 6.45
N PHE A 373 -43.54 21.66 5.34
CA PHE A 373 -43.75 22.23 4.02
C PHE A 373 -45.21 22.23 3.59
N PHE A 374 -45.93 21.12 3.75
CA PHE A 374 -47.35 21.05 3.42
C PHE A 374 -48.17 22.01 4.28
N LYS A 375 -47.90 22.09 5.59
CA LYS A 375 -48.55 23.07 6.46
C LYS A 375 -48.31 24.51 6.00
N HIS A 376 -47.09 24.83 5.55
CA HIS A 376 -46.75 26.14 5.00
C HIS A 376 -47.55 26.46 3.73
N ILE A 377 -47.67 25.49 2.82
CA ILE A 377 -48.45 25.63 1.59
C ILE A 377 -49.94 25.80 1.87
N GLU A 378 -50.50 25.05 2.83
CA GLU A 378 -51.91 25.21 3.25
C GLU A 378 -52.20 26.58 3.86
N ASN A 379 -51.26 27.13 4.64
CA ASN A 379 -51.41 28.47 5.20
C ASN A 379 -51.53 29.55 4.12
N HIS A 380 -51.08 29.27 2.89
CA HIS A 380 -51.22 30.15 1.72
C HIS A 380 -52.48 29.86 0.88
N GLY A 381 -53.39 29.01 1.38
CA GLY A 381 -54.69 28.74 0.74
C GLY A 381 -54.67 27.69 -0.37
N ILE A 382 -53.55 26.98 -0.55
CA ILE A 382 -53.40 25.92 -1.56
C ILE A 382 -53.94 24.60 -0.97
N GLN A 383 -54.86 23.94 -1.70
CA GLN A 383 -55.47 22.69 -1.23
C GLN A 383 -54.52 21.51 -1.35
N ILE A 384 -54.43 20.70 -0.29
CA ILE A 384 -53.65 19.46 -0.25
C ILE A 384 -54.59 18.32 0.19
N SER A 385 -54.61 17.24 -0.59
CA SER A 385 -55.45 16.08 -0.26
C SER A 385 -55.00 15.38 1.03
N ASN A 386 -55.96 14.87 1.81
CA ASN A 386 -55.65 14.20 3.08
C ASN A 386 -54.74 12.97 2.90
N SER A 387 -54.86 12.27 1.77
CA SER A 387 -54.00 11.11 1.45
C SER A 387 -52.53 11.49 1.23
N LEU A 388 -52.25 12.69 0.70
CA LEU A 388 -50.88 13.22 0.59
C LEU A 388 -50.32 13.60 1.96
N LYS A 389 -51.15 14.18 2.84
CA LYS A 389 -50.74 14.53 4.22
C LYS A 389 -50.38 13.31 5.05
N GLU A 390 -51.19 12.25 4.98
CA GLU A 390 -50.92 10.99 5.67
C GLU A 390 -49.62 10.35 5.19
N LYS A 391 -49.35 10.38 3.88
CA LYS A 391 -48.10 9.90 3.29
C LYS A 391 -46.89 10.75 3.69
N ALA A 392 -47.03 12.08 3.72
CA ALA A 392 -45.98 12.98 4.18
C ALA A 392 -45.64 12.75 5.67
N ALA A 393 -46.65 12.61 6.53
CA ALA A 393 -46.45 12.35 7.95
C ALA A 393 -45.80 10.98 8.20
N SER A 394 -46.25 9.94 7.48
CA SER A 394 -45.66 8.60 7.56
C SER A 394 -44.20 8.60 7.10
N ALA A 395 -43.90 9.27 5.99
CA ALA A 395 -42.55 9.40 5.47
C ALA A 395 -41.64 10.21 6.40
N ASP A 396 -42.12 11.31 6.99
CA ASP A 396 -41.36 12.08 7.97
C ASP A 396 -41.04 11.24 9.22
N ILE A 397 -41.97 10.41 9.71
CA ILE A 397 -41.73 9.50 10.85
C ILE A 397 -40.68 8.44 10.49
N GLU A 398 -40.85 7.77 9.35
CA GLU A 398 -39.95 6.72 8.87
C GLU A 398 -38.53 7.27 8.63
N ASN A 399 -38.42 8.43 8.00
CA ASN A 399 -37.15 9.05 7.65
C ASN A 399 -36.48 9.82 8.81
N SER A 400 -37.24 10.20 9.85
CA SER A 400 -36.70 10.82 11.07
C SER A 400 -36.19 9.79 12.08
N ALA A 401 -36.58 8.52 11.95
CA ALA A 401 -36.08 7.40 12.76
C ALA A 401 -34.64 7.04 12.35
N ALA A 402 -33.67 7.88 12.73
CA ALA A 402 -32.29 7.72 12.27
C ALA A 402 -31.54 6.55 12.96
N PRO A 403 -30.74 5.76 12.22
CA PRO A 403 -29.65 4.96 12.76
C PRO A 403 -28.43 5.85 13.06
N TRP A 404 -28.65 6.94 13.81
CA TRP A 404 -27.66 7.97 14.18
C TRP A 404 -26.41 7.36 14.81
N LEU A 405 -26.58 6.23 15.50
CA LEU A 405 -25.54 5.59 16.29
C LEU A 405 -24.54 4.87 15.37
N VAL A 406 -25.06 4.16 14.36
CA VAL A 406 -24.25 3.34 13.45
C VAL A 406 -23.38 4.24 12.58
N THR A 407 -23.95 5.25 11.92
CA THR A 407 -23.17 6.19 11.10
C THR A 407 -22.16 7.01 11.91
N ARG A 408 -22.48 7.36 13.16
CA ARG A 408 -21.55 8.10 14.05
C ARG A 408 -20.42 7.21 14.59
N ILE A 409 -20.70 5.95 14.93
CA ILE A 409 -19.69 4.99 15.37
C ILE A 409 -18.75 4.65 14.21
N PHE A 410 -19.29 4.32 13.04
CA PHE A 410 -18.49 4.00 11.86
C PHE A 410 -17.65 5.20 11.39
N SER A 411 -18.20 6.41 11.33
CA SER A 411 -17.41 7.61 10.97
C SER A 411 -16.30 7.92 11.97
N ARG A 412 -16.52 7.69 13.28
CA ARG A 412 -15.47 7.83 14.30
C ARG A 412 -14.39 6.77 14.19
N MET A 413 -14.74 5.51 13.93
CA MET A 413 -13.76 4.45 13.71
C MET A 413 -12.88 4.74 12.49
N VAL A 414 -13.45 5.36 11.44
CA VAL A 414 -12.73 5.73 10.23
C VAL A 414 -11.85 6.96 10.41
N ILE A 415 -12.32 7.96 11.14
CA ILE A 415 -11.45 9.08 11.53
C ILE A 415 -10.30 8.54 12.36
N LEU A 416 -10.57 7.64 13.30
CA LEU A 416 -9.53 7.03 14.11
C LEU A 416 -8.57 6.18 13.24
N SER A 417 -9.05 5.37 12.30
CA SER A 417 -8.20 4.55 11.45
C SER A 417 -7.44 5.37 10.41
N ALA A 418 -8.04 6.41 9.83
CA ALA A 418 -7.38 7.32 8.90
C ALA A 418 -6.35 8.19 9.63
N VAL A 419 -6.68 8.70 10.83
CA VAL A 419 -5.73 9.42 11.69
C VAL A 419 -4.63 8.46 12.12
N VAL A 420 -4.91 7.23 12.54
CA VAL A 420 -3.88 6.25 12.91
C VAL A 420 -3.02 5.87 11.71
N ALA A 421 -3.59 5.68 10.51
CA ALA A 421 -2.84 5.35 9.30
C ALA A 421 -2.01 6.53 8.79
N THR A 422 -2.52 7.76 8.85
CA THR A 422 -1.73 8.97 8.55
C THR A 422 -0.71 9.25 9.63
N SER A 423 -1.02 9.04 10.91
CA SER A 423 -0.07 9.19 12.02
C SER A 423 1.04 8.16 11.92
N TYR A 424 0.70 6.89 11.68
CA TYR A 424 1.68 5.82 11.51
C TYR A 424 2.47 6.01 10.21
N GLY A 425 1.81 6.47 9.14
CA GLY A 425 2.47 6.92 7.91
C GLY A 425 3.49 8.01 8.22
N ILE A 426 3.05 9.17 8.71
CA ILE A 426 3.87 10.34 9.07
C ILE A 426 4.99 9.99 10.07
N VAL A 427 4.73 9.16 11.08
CA VAL A 427 5.73 8.73 12.07
C VAL A 427 6.72 7.74 11.46
N ALA A 428 6.27 6.80 10.63
CA ALA A 428 7.15 5.87 9.92
C ALA A 428 7.89 6.52 8.74
N THR A 429 7.44 7.70 8.28
CA THR A 429 7.99 8.43 7.14
C THR A 429 8.58 9.78 7.49
N PHE A 430 8.72 10.13 8.78
CA PHE A 430 9.63 11.21 9.18
C PHE A 430 10.93 10.92 8.47
N ALA A 431 11.23 11.75 7.46
CA ALA A 431 12.33 11.50 6.56
C ALA A 431 13.56 11.56 7.45
N LEU A 432 14.07 10.38 7.80
CA LEU A 432 15.39 10.31 8.38
C LEU A 432 16.27 11.06 7.37
N PRO A 433 16.99 12.09 7.83
CA PRO A 433 17.77 12.91 6.92
C PRO A 433 18.66 11.99 6.11
N ASP A 434 18.83 12.31 4.81
CA ASP A 434 19.71 11.53 3.96
C ASP A 434 21.08 11.41 4.65
N PRO A 435 21.73 10.23 4.62
CA PRO A 435 23.01 10.03 5.26
C PRO A 435 24.00 11.09 4.78
N GLN A 436 24.50 11.90 5.71
CA GLN A 436 25.53 12.90 5.41
C GLN A 436 26.90 12.29 5.68
N ILE A 437 27.80 12.43 4.70
CA ILE A 437 29.20 12.03 4.86
C ILE A 437 29.85 13.03 5.80
N LYS A 438 30.43 12.55 6.91
CA LYS A 438 31.08 13.40 7.91
C LYS A 438 32.50 13.78 7.47
N SER A 439 32.68 14.28 6.25
CA SER A 439 34.00 14.65 5.72
C SER A 439 34.58 15.94 6.31
N SER A 440 33.81 16.72 7.08
CA SER A 440 34.23 18.01 7.65
C SER A 440 34.56 18.01 9.15
N LYS A 441 34.50 16.86 9.82
CA LYS A 441 34.88 16.71 11.24
C LYS A 441 35.63 15.41 11.48
N LEU A 442 36.68 15.16 10.69
CA LEU A 442 37.72 14.23 11.12
C LEU A 442 38.59 14.98 12.13
N PRO A 443 38.47 14.76 13.45
CA PRO A 443 39.58 15.09 14.34
C PRO A 443 40.80 14.24 13.89
N ASP A 444 42.01 14.77 14.06
CA ASP A 444 43.31 14.10 13.85
C ASP A 444 43.52 12.83 14.72
N GLN A 445 42.44 12.20 15.17
CA GLN A 445 42.50 10.95 15.90
C GLN A 445 42.52 9.80 14.91
N SER A 446 43.70 9.20 14.80
CA SER A 446 43.97 7.84 14.36
C SER A 446 42.69 7.05 14.11
N TYR A 447 42.39 6.81 12.84
CA TYR A 447 41.37 5.87 12.40
C TYR A 447 41.42 4.65 13.31
N SER A 448 40.34 4.38 14.05
CA SER A 448 40.18 3.08 14.67
C SER A 448 40.12 2.09 13.52
N THR A 449 41.24 1.41 13.36
CA THR A 449 41.47 0.38 12.37
C THR A 449 40.27 -0.56 12.36
N ILE A 450 39.83 -0.93 11.16
CA ILE A 450 39.06 -2.13 10.94
C ILE A 450 39.98 -3.31 11.32
N ASN A 451 40.11 -3.58 12.61
CA ASN A 451 40.45 -4.90 13.08
C ASN A 451 39.12 -5.66 13.04
N ALA A 452 38.93 -6.41 11.96
CA ALA A 452 38.09 -7.61 11.97
C ALA A 452 38.89 -8.79 12.55
N GLU A 453 39.80 -8.48 13.46
CA GLU A 453 40.76 -9.40 14.07
C GLU A 453 40.52 -9.31 15.57
N ASN A 454 40.33 -10.46 16.20
CA ASN A 454 40.05 -10.70 17.63
C ASN A 454 38.59 -10.92 18.02
N ASP A 455 37.85 -11.65 17.19
CA ASP A 455 36.96 -12.71 17.70
C ASP A 455 37.05 -13.90 16.74
N GLU A 456 38.28 -14.28 16.37
CA GLU A 456 38.49 -15.59 15.77
C GLU A 456 38.19 -16.63 16.86
N PRO A 457 37.19 -17.52 16.66
CA PRO A 457 37.06 -18.66 17.54
C PRO A 457 38.38 -19.43 17.49
N THR A 458 39.01 -19.63 18.65
CA THR A 458 40.26 -20.39 18.74
C THR A 458 40.12 -21.73 18.03
N ARG A 459 41.22 -22.30 17.55
CA ARG A 459 41.21 -23.61 16.88
C ARG A 459 40.47 -24.68 17.68
N GLU A 460 40.49 -24.58 19.00
CA GLU A 460 39.73 -25.42 19.93
C GLU A 460 38.21 -25.14 19.91
N GLU A 461 37.78 -23.87 19.80
CA GLU A 461 36.37 -23.51 19.58
C GLU A 461 35.85 -23.94 18.21
N LEU A 462 36.65 -23.84 17.16
CA LEU A 462 36.27 -24.34 15.83
C LEU A 462 36.12 -25.87 15.85
N GLN A 463 37.05 -26.59 16.48
CA GLN A 463 36.96 -28.04 16.64
C GLN A 463 35.77 -28.45 17.52
N SER A 464 35.43 -27.69 18.57
CA SER A 464 34.27 -27.98 19.42
C SER A 464 32.96 -27.73 18.68
N ARG A 465 32.87 -26.68 17.84
CA ARG A 465 31.72 -26.42 16.94
C ARG A 465 31.56 -27.51 15.89
N VAL A 466 32.66 -27.97 15.28
CA VAL A 466 32.62 -29.08 14.30
C VAL A 466 32.17 -30.38 14.97
N LYS A 467 32.67 -30.71 16.18
CA LYS A 467 32.23 -31.89 16.94
C LYS A 467 30.75 -31.78 17.35
N ARG A 468 30.30 -30.60 17.79
CA ARG A 468 28.88 -30.36 18.13
C ARG A 468 27.98 -30.52 16.90
N ASN A 469 28.37 -29.96 15.75
CA ASN A 469 27.61 -30.08 14.52
C ASN A 469 27.59 -31.52 13.97
N ALA A 470 28.69 -32.26 14.07
CA ALA A 470 28.73 -33.67 13.71
C ALA A 470 27.77 -34.50 14.57
N LYS A 471 27.72 -34.25 15.89
CA LYS A 471 26.79 -34.91 16.81
C LYS A 471 25.33 -34.54 16.52
N LEU A 472 25.05 -33.26 16.22
CA LEU A 472 23.71 -32.81 15.82
C LEU A 472 23.25 -33.49 14.52
N MET A 473 24.14 -33.62 13.54
CA MET A 473 23.81 -34.29 12.27
C MET A 473 23.58 -35.80 12.45
N GLU A 474 24.33 -36.44 13.34
CA GLU A 474 24.09 -37.84 13.70
C GLU A 474 22.70 -38.01 14.36
N GLU A 475 22.33 -37.13 15.29
CA GLU A 475 21.02 -37.16 15.94
C GLU A 475 19.87 -36.88 14.95
N VAL A 476 20.04 -35.90 14.04
CA VAL A 476 19.06 -35.62 12.97
C VAL A 476 18.89 -36.83 12.05
N ASN A 477 19.98 -37.52 11.67
CA ASN A 477 19.91 -38.72 10.84
C ASN A 477 19.18 -39.86 11.55
N GLN A 478 19.42 -40.07 12.86
CA GLN A 478 18.71 -41.07 13.65
C GLN A 478 17.20 -40.78 13.75
N LEU A 479 16.82 -39.53 14.02
CA LEU A 479 15.41 -39.12 14.06
C LEU A 479 14.75 -39.25 12.69
N SER A 480 15.45 -38.91 11.60
CA SER A 480 14.93 -39.07 10.24
C SER A 480 14.68 -40.55 9.89
N GLN A 481 15.56 -41.46 10.34
CA GLN A 481 15.36 -42.91 10.18
C GLN A 481 14.18 -43.42 11.03
N GLN A 482 13.96 -42.85 12.22
CA GLN A 482 12.81 -43.20 13.06
C GLN A 482 11.48 -42.73 12.45
N ILE A 483 11.43 -41.50 11.89
CA ILE A 483 10.25 -41.01 11.15
C ILE A 483 9.93 -41.93 9.97
N GLN A 484 10.95 -42.35 9.20
CA GLN A 484 10.74 -43.27 8.09
C GLN A 484 10.15 -44.61 8.58
N LYS A 485 10.66 -45.16 9.69
CA LYS A 485 10.12 -46.39 10.27
C LYS A 485 8.68 -46.24 10.76
N LEU A 486 8.34 -45.12 11.40
CA LEU A 486 6.98 -44.83 11.85
C LEU A 486 6.01 -44.63 10.67
N SER A 487 6.47 -44.00 9.59
CA SER A 487 5.72 -43.90 8.34
C SER A 487 5.43 -45.27 7.75
N ASP A 488 6.45 -46.13 7.64
CA ASP A 488 6.30 -47.48 7.12
C ASP A 488 5.40 -48.36 8.01
N GLN A 489 5.34 -48.09 9.32
CA GLN A 489 4.43 -48.75 10.28
C GLN A 489 2.98 -48.24 10.12
N MET A 490 2.79 -46.92 9.99
CA MET A 490 1.49 -46.29 9.78
C MET A 490 0.78 -46.80 8.51
N ASP A 491 1.55 -47.06 7.45
CA ASP A 491 1.03 -47.64 6.20
C ASP A 491 0.57 -49.09 6.37
N LYS A 492 1.10 -49.82 7.36
CA LYS A 492 0.79 -51.24 7.62
C LYS A 492 -0.26 -51.44 8.70
N THR A 493 -0.46 -50.48 9.58
CA THR A 493 -1.43 -50.56 10.68
C THR A 493 -2.83 -50.17 10.19
N THR A 494 -3.80 -51.07 10.37
CA THR A 494 -5.23 -50.83 10.06
C THR A 494 -6.07 -50.48 11.29
N ASP A 495 -5.56 -50.72 12.50
CA ASP A 495 -6.22 -50.36 13.75
C ASP A 495 -6.15 -48.83 13.99
N PRO A 496 -7.29 -48.14 14.13
CA PRO A 496 -7.32 -46.70 14.37
C PRO A 496 -6.65 -46.26 15.69
N ASP A 497 -6.70 -47.07 16.75
CA ASP A 497 -6.10 -46.68 18.05
C ASP A 497 -4.57 -46.77 18.00
N GLU A 498 -4.05 -47.79 17.31
CA GLU A 498 -2.62 -47.96 17.09
C GLU A 498 -2.06 -46.91 16.10
N ARG A 499 -2.83 -46.52 15.08
CA ARG A 499 -2.50 -45.39 14.20
C ARG A 499 -2.39 -44.07 14.95
N ASN A 500 -3.32 -43.78 15.86
CA ASN A 500 -3.28 -42.54 16.66
C ASN A 500 -2.04 -42.50 17.56
N LYS A 501 -1.60 -43.65 18.07
CA LYS A 501 -0.35 -43.76 18.85
C LYS A 501 0.89 -43.50 17.99
N ILE A 502 0.96 -44.06 16.78
CA ILE A 502 2.06 -43.83 15.84
C ILE A 502 2.14 -42.36 15.42
N LEU A 503 0.99 -41.69 15.20
CA LEU A 503 0.95 -40.26 14.90
C LEU A 503 1.47 -39.41 16.06
N ALA A 504 1.06 -39.71 17.29
CA ALA A 504 1.56 -39.00 18.48
C ALA A 504 3.08 -39.16 18.67
N GLU A 505 3.61 -40.36 18.42
CA GLU A 505 5.06 -40.61 18.47
C GLU A 505 5.81 -39.87 17.34
N SER A 506 5.24 -39.81 16.14
CA SER A 506 5.78 -39.06 15.00
C SER A 506 5.85 -37.55 15.28
N ASP A 507 4.79 -36.98 15.88
CA ASP A 507 4.72 -35.56 16.22
C ASP A 507 5.78 -35.16 17.25
N VAL A 508 6.03 -36.00 18.26
CA VAL A 508 7.08 -35.78 19.26
C VAL A 508 8.47 -35.78 18.61
N ILE A 509 8.72 -36.70 17.67
CA ILE A 509 10.00 -36.77 16.95
C ILE A 509 10.16 -35.54 16.03
N MET A 510 9.09 -35.12 15.35
CA MET A 510 9.10 -33.92 14.52
C MET A 510 9.36 -32.64 15.31
N GLN A 511 8.77 -32.50 16.51
CA GLN A 511 9.08 -31.38 17.41
C GLN A 511 10.56 -31.37 17.80
N LYS A 512 11.11 -32.54 18.17
CA LYS A 512 12.54 -32.66 18.50
C LYS A 512 13.45 -32.32 17.32
N LEU A 513 13.05 -32.67 16.10
CA LEU A 513 13.79 -32.32 14.88
C LEU A 513 13.76 -30.80 14.62
N MET A 514 12.63 -30.14 14.85
CA MET A 514 12.54 -28.67 14.76
C MET A 514 13.39 -27.98 15.83
N GLU A 515 13.43 -28.51 17.06
CA GLU A 515 14.30 -27.99 18.12
C GLU A 515 15.78 -28.11 17.76
N LEU A 516 16.20 -29.27 17.25
CA LEU A 516 17.59 -29.48 16.81
C LEU A 516 17.97 -28.58 15.63
N ARG A 517 17.03 -28.29 14.72
CA ARG A 517 17.24 -27.36 13.60
C ARG A 517 17.40 -25.92 14.06
N ASN A 518 16.76 -25.52 15.15
CA ASN A 518 16.91 -24.19 15.75
C ASN A 518 18.22 -24.04 16.57
N GLN A 519 18.90 -25.15 16.88
CA GLN A 519 20.21 -25.17 17.55
C GLN A 519 21.39 -25.13 16.57
N GLN A 520 21.14 -25.34 15.27
CA GLN A 520 22.09 -25.12 14.17
C GLN A 520 22.12 -23.66 13.77
#